data_AF-A0A350BP43-F1
#
_entry.id   AF-A0A350BP43-F1
#
_cell.length_a   1.000
_cell.length_b   1.000
_cell.length_c   1.000
_cell.angle_alpha   90.00
_cell.angle_beta   90.00
_cell.angle_gamma   90.00
#
_symmetry.space_group_name_H-M   'P 1'
#
loop_
_entity.id
_entity.type
_entity.pdbx_description
1 polymer ?
#
loop_
_entity_poly.entity_id
_entity_poly.type
_entity_poly.pdbx_seq_one_letter_code
_entity_poly.pdbx_strand_id
1 'polypeptide(L)'
;MPLIDSKTGDTRRTYSIAQLESAARLMRAYDLVCLAAAGSGHSGGTLSIMDIAAALYLKEARLDPQQPDWKNRDRIVWSVGHKAPSLYIAMGMAGFFDPRDVVTLRKLGSPFQGHPHWLKIPGIEASTGSLGQGLSIAVGMALGLRLDKSSSRVYCIMGDGEQQEGQIWEAAME
;
A
#
# COMPACT_ATOMS: atom_id res chain seq x y z
N MET A 1 -7.06 -13.18 0.87
CA MET A 1 -8.52 -13.00 0.82
C MET A 1 -8.96 -12.14 -0.36
N PRO A 2 -10.13 -12.42 -0.95
CA PRO A 2 -10.69 -11.57 -2.00
C PRO A 2 -10.91 -10.12 -1.54
N LEU A 3 -11.01 -9.19 -2.50
CA LEU A 3 -11.64 -7.90 -2.24
C LEU A 3 -13.09 -8.15 -1.87
N ILE A 4 -13.55 -7.55 -0.78
CA ILE A 4 -14.89 -7.81 -0.23
C ILE A 4 -15.75 -6.57 -0.21
N ASP A 5 -17.05 -6.80 -0.17
CA ASP A 5 -18.03 -5.81 0.22
C ASP A 5 -18.23 -5.92 1.73
N SER A 6 -17.79 -4.91 2.46
CA SER A 6 -17.79 -4.95 3.93
C SER A 6 -19.20 -4.84 4.55
N LYS A 7 -20.23 -4.49 3.77
CA LYS A 7 -21.63 -4.43 4.25
C LYS A 7 -22.32 -5.78 4.16
N THR A 8 -22.04 -6.53 3.10
CA THR A 8 -22.69 -7.82 2.80
C THR A 8 -21.82 -9.02 3.19
N GLY A 9 -20.50 -8.84 3.25
CA GLY A 9 -19.52 -9.92 3.39
C GLY A 9 -19.19 -10.62 2.07
N ASP A 10 -19.83 -10.20 0.97
CA ASP A 10 -19.65 -10.83 -0.33
C ASP A 10 -18.28 -10.54 -0.94
N THR A 11 -17.81 -11.49 -1.72
CA THR A 11 -16.59 -11.32 -2.51
C THR A 11 -16.86 -10.43 -3.72
N ARG A 12 -16.25 -9.24 -3.78
CA ARG A 12 -16.28 -8.37 -4.97
C ARG A 12 -15.49 -8.98 -6.12
N ARG A 13 -14.28 -9.48 -5.83
CA ARG A 13 -13.38 -10.01 -6.85
C ARG A 13 -12.36 -10.98 -6.29
N THR A 14 -12.13 -12.06 -7.03
CA THR A 14 -11.02 -13.01 -6.83
C THR A 14 -10.04 -12.88 -7.97
N TYR A 15 -8.77 -13.19 -7.69
CA TYR A 15 -7.70 -13.20 -8.68
C TYR A 15 -6.98 -14.55 -8.66
N SER A 16 -6.88 -15.19 -9.83
CA SER A 16 -6.00 -16.34 -10.03
C SER A 16 -4.53 -15.91 -10.06
N ILE A 17 -3.60 -16.86 -9.94
CA ILE A 17 -2.15 -16.55 -10.03
C ILE A 17 -1.81 -15.89 -11.38
N ALA A 18 -2.30 -16.44 -12.49
CA ALA A 18 -2.07 -15.86 -13.82
C ALA A 18 -2.64 -14.43 -13.95
N GLN A 19 -3.76 -14.14 -13.28
CA GLN A 19 -4.32 -12.79 -13.23
C GLN A 19 -3.47 -11.85 -12.38
N LEU A 20 -2.90 -12.32 -11.27
CA LEU A 20 -1.96 -11.52 -10.46
C LEU A 20 -0.68 -11.20 -11.21
N GLU A 21 -0.08 -12.17 -11.91
CA GLU A 21 1.10 -11.93 -12.74
C GLU A 21 0.81 -10.89 -13.84
N SER A 22 -0.37 -11.00 -14.47
CA SER A 22 -0.79 -10.06 -15.50
C SER A 22 -1.06 -8.67 -14.93
N ALA A 23 -1.65 -8.58 -13.74
CA ALA A 23 -1.84 -7.33 -13.02
C ALA A 23 -0.47 -6.71 -12.67
N ALA A 24 0.47 -7.47 -12.11
CA ALA A 24 1.79 -6.96 -11.76
C ALA A 24 2.58 -6.45 -12.97
N ARG A 25 2.46 -7.11 -14.14
CA ARG A 25 3.02 -6.60 -15.41
C ARG A 25 2.40 -5.26 -15.82
N LEU A 26 1.07 -5.15 -15.75
CA LEU A 26 0.37 -3.90 -16.06
C LEU A 26 0.73 -2.79 -15.06
N MET A 27 0.85 -3.11 -13.78
CA MET A 27 1.24 -2.16 -12.73
C MET A 27 2.65 -1.58 -12.99
N ARG A 28 3.60 -2.40 -13.48
CA ARG A 28 4.92 -1.91 -13.91
C ARG A 28 4.83 -0.96 -15.10
N ALA A 29 3.94 -1.21 -16.06
CA ALA A 29 3.72 -0.30 -17.17
C ALA A 29 3.16 1.06 -16.69
N TYR A 30 2.19 1.05 -15.77
CA TYR A 30 1.69 2.27 -15.14
C TYR A 30 2.80 3.03 -14.40
N ASP A 31 3.65 2.32 -13.65
CA ASP A 31 4.76 2.92 -12.90
C ASP A 31 5.71 3.69 -13.80
N LEU A 32 6.15 3.08 -14.91
CA LEU A 32 7.01 3.72 -15.89
C LEU A 32 6.37 4.97 -16.50
N VAL A 33 5.08 4.91 -16.84
CA VAL A 33 4.34 6.07 -17.38
C VAL A 33 4.25 7.18 -16.35
N CYS A 34 3.90 6.88 -15.10
CA CYS A 34 3.74 7.88 -14.05
C CYS A 34 5.08 8.53 -13.68
N LEU A 35 6.16 7.75 -13.59
CA LEU A 35 7.51 8.28 -13.34
C LEU A 35 8.00 9.17 -14.49
N ALA A 36 7.77 8.75 -15.74
CA ALA A 36 8.11 9.55 -16.91
C ALA A 36 7.32 10.87 -16.95
N ALA A 37 6.00 10.82 -16.70
CA ALA A 37 5.14 12.01 -16.65
C ALA A 37 5.52 12.95 -15.48
N ALA A 38 5.92 12.39 -14.34
CA ALA A 38 6.40 13.16 -13.20
C ALA A 38 7.76 13.83 -13.48
N GLY A 39 8.63 13.20 -14.27
CA GLY A 39 10.04 13.58 -14.44
C GLY A 39 10.88 13.36 -13.18
N SER A 40 10.38 12.53 -12.24
CA SER A 40 10.95 12.38 -10.90
C SER A 40 10.39 11.13 -10.20
N GLY A 41 11.22 10.40 -9.44
CA GLY A 41 10.80 9.28 -8.59
C GLY A 41 11.85 8.18 -8.44
N HIS A 42 11.42 6.99 -7.98
CA HIS A 42 12.31 5.90 -7.55
C HIS A 42 12.02 4.57 -8.28
N SER A 43 12.45 4.45 -9.54
CA SER A 43 12.07 3.34 -10.43
C SER A 43 12.50 1.94 -9.95
N GLY A 44 13.72 1.77 -9.44
CA GLY A 44 14.22 0.45 -9.09
C GLY A 44 13.39 -0.23 -7.99
N GLY A 45 13.10 0.51 -6.93
CA GLY A 45 12.30 0.01 -5.80
C GLY A 45 10.83 -0.19 -6.16
N THR A 46 10.25 0.67 -7.01
CA THR A 46 8.84 0.57 -7.39
C THR A 46 8.57 -0.59 -8.33
N LEU A 47 9.48 -0.88 -9.27
CA LEU A 47 9.32 -1.99 -10.22
C LEU A 47 9.51 -3.36 -9.58
N SER A 48 10.43 -3.48 -8.61
CA SER A 48 10.75 -4.75 -7.96
C SER A 48 9.65 -5.26 -7.03
N ILE A 49 8.89 -4.35 -6.40
CA ILE A 49 7.88 -4.72 -5.39
C ILE A 49 6.51 -5.08 -5.98
N MET A 50 6.28 -4.91 -7.29
CA MET A 50 4.93 -5.00 -7.87
C MET A 50 4.25 -6.36 -7.72
N ASP A 51 4.99 -7.46 -7.70
CA ASP A 51 4.37 -8.78 -7.52
C ASP A 51 3.83 -8.93 -6.08
N ILE A 52 4.59 -8.44 -5.08
CA ILE A 52 4.16 -8.39 -3.68
C ILE A 52 2.96 -7.45 -3.54
N ALA A 53 3.02 -6.27 -4.15
CA ALA A 53 1.92 -5.30 -4.10
C ALA A 53 0.63 -5.84 -4.73
N ALA A 54 0.74 -6.50 -5.89
CA ALA A 54 -0.40 -7.15 -6.56
C ALA A 54 -0.97 -8.27 -5.69
N ALA A 55 -0.13 -9.18 -5.18
CA ALA A 55 -0.58 -10.26 -4.32
C ALA A 55 -1.27 -9.72 -3.05
N LEU A 56 -0.69 -8.70 -2.42
CA LEU A 56 -1.20 -8.14 -1.18
C LEU A 56 -2.55 -7.43 -1.38
N TYR A 57 -2.64 -6.49 -2.32
CA TYR A 57 -3.84 -5.66 -2.50
C TYR A 57 -4.97 -6.36 -3.27
N LEU A 58 -4.65 -7.28 -4.18
CA LEU A 58 -5.65 -7.92 -5.04
C LEU A 58 -6.09 -9.29 -4.53
N LYS A 59 -5.29 -9.93 -3.67
CA LYS A 59 -5.58 -11.31 -3.25
C LYS A 59 -5.38 -11.61 -1.78
N GLU A 60 -4.52 -10.95 -1.01
CA GLU A 60 -4.22 -11.40 0.36
C GLU A 60 -4.92 -10.57 1.44
N ALA A 61 -4.77 -9.25 1.40
CA ALA A 61 -5.32 -8.36 2.40
C ALA A 61 -6.85 -8.25 2.30
N ARG A 62 -7.51 -8.24 3.45
CA ARG A 62 -8.95 -8.06 3.57
C ARG A 62 -9.30 -6.57 3.49
N LEU A 63 -9.66 -6.09 2.30
CA LEU A 63 -9.94 -4.68 2.01
C LEU A 63 -11.31 -4.50 1.35
N ASP A 64 -11.93 -3.34 1.59
CA ASP A 64 -13.07 -2.84 0.81
C ASP A 64 -12.72 -1.45 0.25
N PRO A 65 -12.46 -1.31 -1.05
CA PRO A 65 -12.07 -0.04 -1.66
C PRO A 65 -13.18 1.02 -1.58
N GLN A 66 -14.44 0.62 -1.39
CA GLN A 66 -15.57 1.54 -1.24
C GLN A 66 -15.78 1.99 0.21
N GLN A 67 -15.14 1.33 1.18
CA GLN A 67 -15.14 1.69 2.60
C GLN A 67 -13.71 1.63 3.16
N PRO A 68 -12.84 2.58 2.76
CA PRO A 68 -11.42 2.60 3.14
C PRO A 68 -11.19 2.82 4.65
N ASP A 69 -12.21 3.23 5.39
CA ASP A 69 -12.23 3.43 6.84
C ASP A 69 -12.88 2.25 7.61
N TRP A 70 -13.26 1.18 6.91
CA TRP A 70 -13.91 0.02 7.52
C TRP A 70 -13.07 -0.58 8.67
N LYS A 71 -13.64 -0.61 9.88
CA LYS A 71 -12.93 -0.98 11.12
C LYS A 71 -12.23 -2.34 11.09
N ASN A 72 -12.80 -3.34 10.42
CA ASN A 72 -12.30 -4.73 10.45
C ASN A 72 -11.45 -5.09 9.21
N ARG A 73 -11.03 -4.10 8.42
CA ARG A 73 -10.12 -4.33 7.30
C ARG A 73 -8.71 -4.61 7.79
N ASP A 74 -7.91 -5.28 6.97
CA ASP A 74 -6.47 -5.38 7.20
C ASP A 74 -5.80 -3.99 6.97
N ARG A 75 -4.70 -3.71 7.67
CA ARG A 75 -3.93 -2.48 7.54
C ARG A 75 -2.63 -2.75 6.79
N ILE A 76 -2.24 -1.86 5.89
CA ILE A 76 -0.99 -2.01 5.13
C ILE A 76 -0.16 -0.74 5.26
N VAL A 77 0.94 -0.83 5.98
CA VAL A 77 1.91 0.25 6.15
C VAL A 77 3.06 0.07 5.16
N TRP A 78 3.35 1.11 4.40
CA TRP A 78 4.51 1.15 3.49
C TRP A 78 5.63 1.94 4.14
N SER A 79 6.48 1.27 4.92
CA SER A 79 7.64 1.91 5.59
C SER A 79 8.64 2.46 4.57
N VAL A 80 8.78 1.76 3.45
CA VAL A 80 9.47 2.21 2.23
C VAL A 80 8.66 3.27 1.45
N GLY A 81 8.40 4.41 2.08
CA GLY A 81 7.57 5.48 1.50
C GLY A 81 8.06 5.99 0.14
N HIS A 82 9.36 5.85 -0.18
CA HIS A 82 9.90 6.25 -1.48
C HIS A 82 9.32 5.41 -2.65
N LYS A 83 8.74 4.24 -2.37
CA LYS A 83 8.03 3.37 -3.34
C LYS A 83 6.55 3.72 -3.50
N ALA A 84 6.15 4.94 -3.12
CA ALA A 84 4.76 5.42 -3.17
C ALA A 84 4.01 5.12 -4.49
N PRO A 85 4.61 5.24 -5.69
CA PRO A 85 3.93 4.90 -6.93
C PRO A 85 3.37 3.48 -6.97
N SER A 86 4.12 2.48 -6.47
CA SER A 86 3.65 1.08 -6.40
C SER A 86 2.46 0.92 -5.47
N LEU A 87 2.47 1.62 -4.33
CA LEU A 87 1.33 1.67 -3.41
C LEU A 87 0.10 2.23 -4.13
N TYR A 88 0.23 3.41 -4.74
CA TYR A 88 -0.90 4.07 -5.39
C TYR A 88 -1.47 3.24 -6.54
N ILE A 89 -0.60 2.66 -7.36
CA ILE A 89 -1.01 1.80 -8.47
C ILE A 89 -1.72 0.54 -7.94
N ALA A 90 -1.20 -0.10 -6.88
CA ALA A 90 -1.85 -1.27 -6.29
C ALA A 90 -3.25 -0.93 -5.72
N MET A 91 -3.40 0.22 -5.06
CA MET A 91 -4.69 0.71 -4.59
C MET A 91 -5.65 1.02 -5.74
N GLY A 92 -5.18 1.66 -6.81
CA GLY A 92 -5.99 1.92 -8.00
C GLY A 92 -6.46 0.62 -8.67
N MET A 93 -5.57 -0.36 -8.79
CA MET A 93 -5.91 -1.70 -9.31
C MET A 93 -6.89 -2.46 -8.41
N ALA A 94 -6.87 -2.20 -7.10
CA ALA A 94 -7.83 -2.71 -6.13
C ALA A 94 -9.16 -1.94 -6.13
N GLY A 95 -9.26 -0.83 -6.86
CA GLY A 95 -10.51 -0.07 -7.06
C GLY A 95 -10.74 1.09 -6.10
N PHE A 96 -9.72 1.54 -5.35
CA PHE A 96 -9.85 2.72 -4.48
C PHE A 96 -10.05 4.02 -5.27
N PHE A 97 -9.51 4.06 -6.49
CA PHE A 97 -9.58 5.16 -7.45
C PHE A 97 -9.16 4.63 -8.83
N ASP A 98 -9.21 5.46 -9.88
CA ASP A 98 -8.72 5.05 -11.20
C ASP A 98 -7.18 4.98 -11.21
N PRO A 99 -6.55 3.84 -11.52
CA PRO A 99 -5.08 3.73 -11.55
C PRO A 99 -4.43 4.68 -12.57
N ARG A 100 -5.16 5.18 -13.56
CA ARG A 100 -4.66 6.15 -14.55
C ARG A 100 -4.40 7.52 -13.94
N ASP A 101 -5.10 7.89 -12.85
CA ASP A 101 -4.96 9.20 -12.22
C ASP A 101 -3.58 9.38 -11.56
N VAL A 102 -2.88 8.26 -11.28
CA VAL A 102 -1.52 8.24 -10.72
C VAL A 102 -0.52 8.93 -11.66
N VAL A 103 -0.85 9.14 -12.94
CA VAL A 103 -0.01 9.93 -13.88
C VAL A 103 0.26 11.36 -13.39
N THR A 104 -0.58 11.87 -12.48
CA THR A 104 -0.40 13.18 -11.83
C THR A 104 0.59 13.15 -10.66
N LEU A 105 1.32 12.05 -10.46
CA LEU A 105 2.36 11.87 -9.44
C LEU A 105 3.26 13.11 -9.31
N ARG A 106 3.46 13.57 -8.06
CA ARG A 106 4.32 14.71 -7.68
C ARG A 106 3.94 16.05 -8.31
N LYS A 107 2.79 16.16 -9.00
CA LYS A 107 2.29 17.44 -9.50
C LYS A 107 1.64 18.24 -8.37
N LEU A 108 1.72 19.56 -8.46
CA LEU A 108 1.10 20.47 -7.51
C LEU A 108 -0.41 20.19 -7.42
N GLY A 109 -0.92 20.03 -6.20
CA GLY A 109 -2.33 19.73 -5.96
C GLY A 109 -2.75 18.26 -6.15
N SER A 110 -1.90 17.41 -6.75
CA SER A 110 -2.20 15.98 -6.88
C SER A 110 -2.30 15.31 -5.50
N PRO A 111 -3.20 14.34 -5.28
CA PRO A 111 -3.16 13.52 -4.07
C PRO A 111 -1.98 12.54 -4.07
N PHE A 112 -1.41 12.22 -5.25
CA PHE A 112 -0.32 11.26 -5.42
C PHE A 112 1.04 11.93 -5.15
N GLN A 113 1.36 12.05 -3.87
CA GLN A 113 2.58 12.70 -3.38
C GLN A 113 3.82 11.83 -3.58
N GLY A 114 5.01 12.45 -3.54
CA GLY A 114 6.28 11.73 -3.74
C GLY A 114 6.61 10.68 -2.68
N HIS A 115 5.99 10.81 -1.51
CA HIS A 115 5.86 9.82 -0.45
C HIS A 115 4.39 9.77 0.00
N PRO A 116 3.89 8.66 0.59
CA PRO A 116 2.50 8.53 1.01
C PRO A 116 2.07 9.66 1.94
N HIS A 117 0.86 10.18 1.72
CA HIS A 117 0.24 11.17 2.59
C HIS A 117 -1.16 10.71 2.99
N TRP A 118 -1.33 10.32 4.26
CA TRP A 118 -2.58 9.67 4.72
C TRP A 118 -3.84 10.55 4.57
N LEU A 119 -3.74 11.87 4.81
CA LEU A 119 -4.87 12.79 4.61
C LEU A 119 -5.30 12.99 3.14
N LYS A 120 -4.49 12.59 2.15
CA LYS A 120 -4.75 12.87 0.73
C LYS A 120 -5.46 11.73 0.01
N ILE A 121 -5.21 10.49 0.43
CA ILE A 121 -5.76 9.29 -0.21
C ILE A 121 -6.35 8.38 0.87
N PRO A 122 -7.69 8.25 0.95
CA PRO A 122 -8.33 7.30 1.85
C PRO A 122 -7.82 5.87 1.64
N GLY A 123 -7.50 5.17 2.73
CA GLY A 123 -6.92 3.83 2.71
C GLY A 123 -5.39 3.80 2.82
N ILE A 124 -4.72 4.95 2.76
CA ILE A 124 -3.32 5.07 3.21
C ILE A 124 -3.31 5.22 4.73
N GLU A 125 -2.64 4.27 5.41
CA GLU A 125 -2.65 4.20 6.88
C GLU A 125 -1.80 5.29 7.55
N ALA A 126 -0.70 5.69 6.91
CA ALA A 126 0.29 6.57 7.50
C ALA A 126 1.02 7.39 6.43
N SER A 127 1.41 8.61 6.80
CA SER A 127 2.44 9.32 6.04
C SER A 127 3.79 8.71 6.35
N THR A 128 4.51 8.25 5.32
CA THR A 128 5.84 7.66 5.46
C THR A 128 6.81 8.34 4.51
N GLY A 129 8.10 8.03 4.58
CA GLY A 129 9.15 8.61 3.74
C GLY A 129 10.47 8.79 4.47
N SER A 130 10.39 9.12 5.76
CA SER A 130 11.51 8.88 6.68
C SER A 130 11.63 7.38 6.91
N LEU A 131 12.77 6.80 6.55
CA LEU A 131 13.03 5.38 6.76
C LEU A 131 12.95 5.04 8.25
N GLY A 132 12.58 3.79 8.56
CA GLY A 132 12.50 3.28 9.94
C GLY A 132 11.16 3.53 10.65
N GLN A 133 10.41 4.56 10.26
CA GLN A 133 9.20 4.96 11.01
C GLN A 133 8.00 4.02 10.82
N GLY A 134 7.86 3.40 9.64
CA GLY A 134 6.67 2.63 9.30
C GLY A 134 6.49 1.39 10.17
N LEU A 135 7.58 0.71 10.55
CA LEU A 135 7.47 -0.48 11.41
C LEU A 135 6.93 -0.12 12.81
N SER A 136 7.43 0.93 13.46
CA SER A 136 6.90 1.36 14.76
C SER A 136 5.41 1.71 14.69
N ILE A 137 4.98 2.37 13.60
CA ILE A 137 3.56 2.68 13.38
C ILE A 137 2.76 1.38 13.22
N ALA A 138 3.25 0.42 12.43
CA ALA A 138 2.60 -0.87 12.23
C ALA A 138 2.49 -1.67 13.55
N VAL A 139 3.52 -1.66 14.39
CA VAL A 139 3.50 -2.27 15.74
C VAL A 139 2.42 -1.61 16.60
N GLY A 140 2.36 -0.28 16.65
CA GLY A 140 1.31 0.43 17.38
C GLY A 140 -0.10 0.09 16.88
N MET A 141 -0.29 -0.02 15.56
CA MET A 141 -1.56 -0.46 14.96
C MET A 141 -1.93 -1.89 15.37
N ALA A 142 -0.97 -2.82 15.37
CA ALA A 142 -1.18 -4.21 15.74
C ALA A 142 -1.51 -4.35 17.24
N LEU A 143 -0.81 -3.61 18.10
CA LEU A 143 -1.09 -3.53 19.54
C LEU A 143 -2.51 -3.02 19.79
N GLY A 144 -2.93 -1.96 19.11
CA GLY A 144 -4.30 -1.45 19.20
C GLY A 144 -5.35 -2.47 18.77
N LEU A 145 -5.13 -3.19 17.65
CA LEU A 145 -6.02 -4.26 17.20
C LEU A 145 -6.10 -5.42 18.20
N ARG A 146 -4.99 -5.77 18.83
CA ARG A 146 -4.92 -6.80 19.87
C ARG A 146 -5.74 -6.41 21.11
N LEU A 147 -5.63 -5.16 21.56
CA LEU A 147 -6.45 -4.63 22.66
C LEU A 147 -7.95 -4.67 22.33
N ASP A 148 -8.30 -4.36 21.08
CA ASP A 148 -9.67 -4.43 20.56
C ASP A 148 -10.17 -5.86 20.30
N LYS A 149 -9.35 -6.90 20.54
CA LYS A 149 -9.63 -8.31 20.22
C LYS A 149 -10.01 -8.52 18.74
N SER A 150 -9.46 -7.70 17.85
CA SER A 150 -9.72 -7.77 16.42
C SER A 150 -8.95 -8.92 15.77
N SER A 151 -9.55 -9.56 14.76
CA SER A 151 -8.90 -10.56 13.91
C SER A 151 -8.21 -9.96 12.68
N SER A 152 -8.15 -8.64 12.58
CA SER A 152 -7.54 -7.94 11.44
C SER A 152 -6.02 -8.01 11.52
N ARG A 153 -5.37 -8.08 10.36
CA ARG A 153 -3.92 -8.17 10.23
C ARG A 153 -3.31 -6.81 9.90
N VAL A 154 -2.06 -6.62 10.30
CA VAL A 154 -1.23 -5.49 9.90
C VAL A 154 -0.07 -6.02 9.07
N TYR A 155 0.08 -5.50 7.86
CA TYR A 155 1.20 -5.77 6.98
C TYR A 155 2.12 -4.54 6.97
N CYS A 156 3.43 -4.75 7.08
CA CYS A 156 4.43 -3.70 6.92
C CYS A 156 5.34 -4.05 5.74
N ILE A 157 5.33 -3.22 4.69
CA ILE A 157 6.26 -3.36 3.56
C ILE A 157 7.54 -2.62 3.91
N MET A 158 8.64 -3.36 3.89
CA MET A 158 9.93 -2.91 4.35
C MET A 158 11.02 -2.97 3.27
N GLY A 159 12.12 -2.28 3.52
CA GLY A 159 13.31 -2.23 2.67
C GLY A 159 14.57 -2.54 3.44
N ASP A 160 15.68 -2.78 2.74
CA ASP A 160 16.99 -3.04 3.33
C ASP A 160 17.61 -1.78 3.95
N GLY A 161 17.51 -0.63 3.27
CA GLY A 161 18.07 0.62 3.75
C GLY A 161 17.51 1.06 5.11
N GLU A 162 16.22 0.84 5.37
CA GLU A 162 15.65 1.16 6.68
C GLU A 162 16.04 0.21 7.79
N GLN A 163 16.54 -1.01 7.51
CA GLN A 163 17.00 -1.91 8.57
C GLN A 163 18.24 -1.36 9.31
N GLN A 164 18.86 -0.31 8.75
CA GLN A 164 19.98 0.40 9.35
C GLN A 164 19.52 1.46 10.36
N GLU A 165 18.23 1.82 10.36
CA GLU A 165 17.67 2.75 11.32
C GLU A 165 17.48 2.07 12.68
N GLY A 166 18.01 2.67 13.75
CA GLY A 166 17.90 2.12 15.11
C GLY A 166 16.46 1.86 15.54
N GLN A 167 15.54 2.73 15.09
CA GLN A 167 14.10 2.63 15.34
C GLN A 167 13.49 1.30 14.88
N ILE A 168 14.03 0.66 13.83
CA ILE A 168 13.55 -0.67 13.40
C ILE A 168 13.80 -1.71 14.49
N TRP A 169 14.97 -1.68 15.12
CA TRP A 169 15.35 -2.65 16.14
C TRP A 169 14.61 -2.44 17.45
N GLU A 170 14.30 -1.19 17.79
CA GLU A 170 13.39 -0.87 18.88
C GLU A 170 12.00 -1.46 18.61
N ALA A 171 11.43 -1.21 17.42
CA ALA A 171 10.10 -1.70 17.06
C ALA A 171 10.03 -3.24 16.95
N ALA A 172 11.10 -3.90 16.50
CA ALA A 172 11.14 -5.36 16.35
C ALA A 172 11.25 -6.11 17.68
N MET A 173 11.63 -5.44 18.77
CA MET A 173 11.77 -6.03 20.10
C MET A 173 10.43 -6.14 20.86
N GLU A 174 9.41 -5.38 20.43
CA GLU A 174 8.07 -5.29 21.03
C GLU A 174 7.07 -6.32 20.46
#